data_AF-A0A353D3D5-F1
#
_entry.id   AF-A0A353D3D5-F1
#
_cell.length_a   1.000
_cell.length_b   1.000
_cell.length_c   1.000
_cell.angle_alpha   90.00
_cell.angle_beta   90.00
_cell.angle_gamma   90.00
#
_symmetry.space_group_name_H-M   'P 1'
#
loop_
_entity.id
_entity.type
_entity.pdbx_description
1 polymer ?
#
loop_
_entity_poly.entity_id
_entity_poly.type
_entity_poly.pdbx_seq_one_letter_code
_entity_poly.pdbx_strand_id
1 'polypeptide(L)'
;ELVKWYGQSPQQALGVGTGIHTSPPAFGKVMSTIKPRHAIGYHFFNEEGTRYGIYDGVRSTYTGPLSLASDNMVWNITKDKITERMTISPDQAWSVAGPTAPPKPPTSGVADPLSDKMKAGRWNPQASDAQKELVDTFKKKHNMK
;
A
#
# COMPACT_ATOMS: atom_id res chain seq x y z
N GLU A 1 -6.39 -2.09 25.14
CA GLU A 1 -6.07 -1.01 24.17
C GLU A 1 -7.32 -0.33 23.61
N LEU A 2 -8.28 -1.07 23.05
CA LEU A 2 -9.49 -0.51 22.44
C LEU A 2 -10.30 0.43 23.38
N VAL A 3 -10.50 0.05 24.64
CA VAL A 3 -11.16 0.94 25.62
C VAL A 3 -10.35 2.23 25.86
N LYS A 4 -9.04 2.10 26.05
CA LYS A 4 -8.14 3.21 26.41
C LYS A 4 -7.95 4.20 25.26
N TRP A 5 -7.68 3.70 24.06
CA TRP A 5 -7.26 4.53 22.92
C TRP A 5 -8.40 4.90 21.98
N TYR A 6 -9.43 4.06 21.88
CA TYR A 6 -10.58 4.32 21.00
C TYR A 6 -11.85 4.72 21.78
N GLY A 7 -11.80 4.80 23.11
CA GLY A 7 -12.95 5.16 23.94
C GLY A 7 -14.12 4.16 23.86
N GLN A 8 -13.86 2.94 23.39
CA GLN A 8 -14.90 1.92 23.24
C GLN A 8 -15.43 1.47 24.61
N SER A 9 -16.72 1.13 24.69
CA SER A 9 -17.24 0.44 25.87
C SER A 9 -16.54 -0.91 26.04
N PRO A 10 -16.40 -1.43 27.28
CA PRO A 10 -15.79 -2.74 27.51
C PRO A 10 -16.45 -3.87 26.70
N GLN A 11 -17.77 -3.82 26.53
CA GLN A 11 -18.52 -4.81 25.77
C GLN A 11 -18.18 -4.76 24.27
N GLN A 12 -18.10 -3.55 23.70
CA GLN A 12 -17.69 -3.39 22.30
C GLN A 12 -16.24 -3.81 22.09
N ALA A 13 -15.33 -3.41 22.99
CA ALA A 13 -13.92 -3.80 22.94
C ALA A 13 -13.73 -5.32 23.00
N LEU A 14 -14.50 -6.02 23.84
CA LEU A 14 -14.47 -7.48 23.92
C LEU A 14 -14.95 -8.11 22.60
N GLY A 15 -16.06 -7.63 22.04
CA GLY A 15 -16.58 -8.10 20.76
C GLY A 15 -15.59 -7.91 19.62
N VAL A 16 -15.02 -6.70 19.48
CA VAL A 16 -14.04 -6.38 18.45
C VAL A 16 -12.78 -7.23 18.60
N GLY A 17 -12.25 -7.35 19.82
CA GLY A 17 -11.00 -8.04 20.11
C GLY A 17 -11.07 -9.57 20.10
N THR A 18 -12.25 -10.18 19.94
CA THR A 18 -12.40 -11.65 19.98
C THR A 18 -13.36 -12.22 18.94
N GLY A 19 -14.59 -11.70 18.86
CA GLY A 19 -15.67 -12.27 18.06
C GLY A 19 -15.74 -11.72 16.63
N ILE A 20 -15.33 -10.46 16.43
CA ILE A 20 -15.35 -9.80 15.12
C ILE A 20 -13.99 -9.96 14.41
N HIS A 21 -12.88 -9.90 15.16
CA HIS A 21 -11.52 -10.07 14.63
C HIS A 21 -10.80 -11.21 15.35
N THR A 22 -9.77 -11.75 14.68
CA THR A 22 -8.88 -12.74 15.27
C THR A 22 -7.98 -12.09 16.32
N SER A 23 -8.16 -12.50 17.58
CA SER A 23 -7.28 -12.08 18.68
C SER A 23 -5.86 -12.63 18.51
N PRO A 24 -4.83 -12.03 19.14
CA PRO A 24 -3.47 -12.55 19.03
C PRO A 24 -3.30 -14.01 19.51
N PRO A 25 -3.92 -14.47 20.63
CA PRO A 25 -3.92 -15.89 20.99
C PRO A 25 -4.66 -16.78 19.98
N ALA A 26 -5.75 -16.30 19.37
CA ALA A 26 -6.44 -17.05 18.33
C ALA A 26 -5.57 -17.20 17.08
N PHE A 27 -4.87 -16.14 16.67
CA PHE A 27 -3.89 -16.20 15.59
C PHE A 27 -2.80 -17.23 15.89
N GLY A 28 -2.20 -17.19 17.08
CA GLY A 28 -1.20 -18.17 17.48
C GLY A 28 -1.74 -19.61 17.47
N LYS A 29 -2.97 -19.84 17.94
CA LYS A 29 -3.62 -21.17 17.86
C LYS A 29 -3.76 -21.67 16.42
N VAL A 30 -4.15 -20.79 15.49
CA VAL A 30 -4.21 -21.13 14.05
C VAL A 30 -2.83 -21.49 13.53
N MET A 31 -1.81 -20.68 13.81
CA MET A 31 -0.44 -20.91 13.33
C MET A 31 0.18 -22.19 13.91
N SER A 32 -0.09 -22.51 15.17
CA SER A 32 0.31 -23.79 15.79
C SER A 32 -0.37 -25.00 15.17
N THR A 33 -1.56 -24.82 14.59
CA THR A 33 -2.28 -25.91 13.92
C THR A 33 -1.70 -26.17 12.53
N ILE A 34 -1.46 -25.12 11.74
CA ILE A 34 -0.99 -25.25 10.35
C ILE A 34 0.54 -25.35 10.22
N LYS A 35 1.29 -25.02 11.27
CA LYS A 35 2.75 -25.16 11.38
C LYS A 35 3.51 -24.56 10.17
N PRO A 36 3.35 -23.26 9.88
CA PRO A 36 4.04 -22.66 8.75
C PRO A 36 5.55 -22.61 9.02
N ARG A 37 6.37 -22.57 7.95
CA ARG A 37 7.83 -22.31 8.09
C ARG A 37 8.10 -20.93 8.73
N HIS A 38 7.19 -19.97 8.54
CA HIS A 38 7.23 -18.63 9.13
C HIS A 38 5.81 -18.04 9.17
N ALA A 39 5.37 -17.53 10.32
CA ALA A 39 4.07 -16.88 10.49
C ALA A 39 4.21 -15.35 10.38
N ILE A 40 3.18 -14.67 9.88
CA ILE A 40 3.16 -13.21 9.72
C ILE A 40 1.87 -12.67 10.34
N GLY A 41 1.97 -11.94 11.45
CA GLY A 41 0.87 -11.17 12.02
C GLY A 41 0.81 -9.79 11.35
N TYR A 42 -0.35 -9.37 10.86
CA TYR A 42 -0.55 -8.07 10.19
C TYR A 42 -1.94 -7.49 10.51
N HIS A 43 -2.26 -6.33 9.95
CA HIS A 43 -3.55 -5.65 10.10
C HIS A 43 -3.79 -5.07 11.52
N PHE A 44 -2.74 -4.52 12.11
CA PHE A 44 -2.78 -3.75 13.35
C PHE A 44 -1.81 -2.57 13.26
N PHE A 45 -1.97 -1.55 14.10
CA PHE A 45 -0.95 -0.50 14.21
C PHE A 45 0.28 -1.07 14.90
N ASN A 46 1.37 -1.26 14.16
CA ASN A 46 2.62 -1.80 14.68
C ASN A 46 3.51 -0.69 15.30
N GLU A 47 3.06 -0.18 16.44
CA GLU A 47 3.73 0.90 17.17
C GLU A 47 4.18 0.43 18.58
N GLU A 48 4.90 1.27 19.30
CA GLU A 48 5.46 0.93 20.60
C GLU A 48 4.38 0.61 21.64
N GLY A 49 3.22 1.29 21.57
CA GLY A 49 2.12 1.12 22.51
C GLY A 49 1.28 -0.16 22.33
N THR A 50 1.45 -0.90 21.24
CA THR A 50 0.57 -2.02 20.85
C THR A 50 1.34 -3.31 20.54
N ARG A 51 2.55 -3.21 19.98
CA ARG A 51 3.26 -4.38 19.41
C ARG A 51 3.57 -5.47 20.44
N TYR A 52 3.91 -5.09 21.68
CA TYR A 52 4.37 -6.04 22.69
C TYR A 52 3.23 -6.91 23.24
N GLY A 53 2.08 -6.31 23.54
CA GLY A 53 0.90 -7.07 23.99
C GLY A 53 0.37 -8.02 22.92
N ILE A 54 0.42 -7.59 21.65
CA ILE A 54 0.07 -8.45 20.51
C ILE A 54 1.09 -9.60 20.39
N TYR A 55 2.39 -9.30 20.44
CA TYR A 55 3.45 -10.31 20.40
C TYR A 55 3.25 -11.38 21.48
N ASP A 56 3.10 -10.97 22.74
CA ASP A 56 2.93 -11.88 23.87
C ASP A 56 1.65 -12.72 23.73
N GLY A 57 0.57 -12.11 23.25
CA GLY A 57 -0.67 -12.81 22.97
C GLY A 57 -0.51 -13.91 21.92
N VAL A 58 0.22 -13.65 20.81
CA VAL A 58 0.55 -14.69 19.83
C VAL A 58 1.42 -15.78 20.47
N ARG A 59 2.45 -15.39 21.23
CA ARG A 59 3.41 -16.31 21.86
C ARG A 59 2.78 -17.23 22.91
N SER A 60 1.65 -16.83 23.50
CA SER A 60 0.90 -17.69 24.43
C SER A 60 0.43 -19.02 23.81
N THR A 61 0.33 -19.09 22.48
CA THR A 61 -0.18 -20.27 21.78
C THR A 61 0.68 -20.70 20.59
N TYR A 62 1.69 -19.93 20.17
CA TYR A 62 2.57 -20.23 19.03
C TYR A 62 4.05 -19.95 19.29
N THR A 63 4.88 -20.97 19.05
CA THR A 63 6.32 -20.94 19.32
C THR A 63 7.19 -20.90 18.05
N GLY A 64 6.61 -21.06 16.85
CA GLY A 64 7.37 -21.06 15.60
C GLY A 64 7.87 -19.66 15.18
N PRO A 65 8.60 -19.56 14.05
CA PRO A 65 9.08 -18.27 13.54
C PRO A 65 7.92 -17.32 13.25
N LEU A 66 8.09 -16.04 13.60
CA LEU A 66 7.04 -15.02 13.57
C LEU A 66 7.62 -13.66 13.17
N SER A 67 6.96 -13.00 12.22
CA SER A 67 7.07 -11.56 11.98
C SER A 67 5.83 -10.85 12.49
N LEU A 68 6.02 -9.70 13.12
CA LEU A 68 4.98 -8.69 13.30
C LEU A 68 5.15 -7.66 12.18
N ALA A 69 4.31 -7.76 11.15
CA ALA A 69 4.49 -7.01 9.91
C ALA A 69 4.40 -5.50 10.14
N SER A 70 5.23 -4.77 9.40
CA SER A 70 5.15 -3.32 9.21
C SER A 70 5.38 -3.05 7.73
N ASP A 71 5.05 -1.84 7.28
CA ASP A 71 5.25 -1.42 5.90
C ASP A 71 6.70 -1.65 5.47
N ASN A 72 6.87 -2.04 4.20
CA ASN A 72 8.17 -2.35 3.58
C ASN A 72 8.91 -3.58 4.14
N MET A 73 8.32 -4.37 5.05
CA MET A 73 8.89 -5.67 5.40
C MET A 73 8.88 -6.63 4.20
N VAL A 74 9.97 -7.37 4.02
CA VAL A 74 10.14 -8.32 2.91
C VAL A 74 10.66 -9.66 3.41
N TRP A 75 10.18 -10.74 2.80
CA TRP A 75 10.63 -12.10 3.10
C TRP A 75 11.21 -12.76 1.86
N ASN A 76 12.46 -13.24 1.95
CA ASN A 76 13.06 -14.06 0.92
C ASN A 76 12.87 -15.53 1.26
N ILE A 77 12.14 -16.26 0.41
CA ILE A 77 11.79 -17.67 0.60
C ILE A 77 12.70 -18.53 -0.27
N THR A 78 13.54 -19.34 0.34
CA THR A 78 14.33 -20.38 -0.34
C THR A 78 13.94 -21.77 0.17
N LYS A 79 14.53 -22.82 -0.41
CA LYS A 79 14.38 -24.19 0.11
C LYS A 79 14.87 -24.28 1.56
N ASP A 80 15.97 -23.61 1.88
CA ASP A 80 16.65 -23.75 3.17
C ASP A 80 16.06 -22.86 4.27
N LYS A 81 15.72 -21.60 3.95
CA LYS A 81 15.24 -20.64 4.96
C LYS A 81 14.24 -19.61 4.42
N ILE A 82 13.58 -18.93 5.36
CA ILE A 82 12.81 -17.71 5.14
C ILE A 82 13.55 -16.59 5.88
N THR A 83 13.94 -15.52 5.18
CA THR A 83 14.68 -14.40 5.77
C THR A 83 13.82 -13.14 5.74
N GLU A 84 13.46 -12.66 6.92
CA GLU A 84 12.83 -11.35 7.13
C GLU A 84 13.87 -10.23 6.97
N ARG A 85 13.50 -9.16 6.25
CA ARG A 85 14.29 -7.94 6.08
C ARG A 85 13.35 -6.73 5.97
N MET A 86 13.92 -5.53 6.01
CA MET A 86 13.22 -4.30 5.62
C MET A 86 13.69 -3.83 4.25
N THR A 87 12.74 -3.43 3.41
CA THR A 87 13.01 -2.75 2.16
C THR A 87 13.30 -1.28 2.45
N ILE A 88 14.39 -0.77 1.86
CA ILE A 88 14.65 0.67 1.80
C ILE A 88 14.30 1.10 0.37
N SER A 89 13.16 1.79 0.23
CA SER A 89 12.64 2.30 -1.03
C SER A 89 12.66 3.83 -1.04
N PRO A 90 12.81 4.49 -2.20
CA PRO A 90 12.83 5.95 -2.26
C PRO A 90 11.44 6.53 -2.00
N ASP A 91 11.34 7.48 -1.07
CA ASP A 91 10.10 8.22 -0.78
C ASP A 91 9.62 9.04 -2.00
N GLN A 92 10.57 9.50 -2.83
CA GLN A 92 10.33 10.24 -4.07
C GLN A 92 10.44 9.31 -5.28
N ALA A 93 9.61 8.28 -5.31
CA ALA A 93 9.61 7.28 -6.37
C ALA A 93 9.09 7.85 -7.72
N TRP A 94 9.67 7.37 -8.82
CA TRP A 94 9.22 7.65 -10.19
C TRP A 94 8.86 6.33 -10.89
N SER A 95 8.07 6.41 -11.97
CA SER A 95 7.80 5.24 -12.82
C SER A 95 9.08 4.71 -13.44
N VAL A 96 9.22 3.38 -13.50
CA VAL A 96 10.29 2.70 -14.24
C VAL A 96 9.75 2.15 -15.57
N ALA A 97 10.54 2.26 -16.64
CA ALA A 97 10.15 1.73 -17.95
C ALA A 97 10.14 0.20 -17.95
N GLY A 98 9.02 -0.40 -18.36
CA GLY A 98 8.90 -1.83 -18.62
C GLY A 98 9.23 -2.20 -20.07
N PRO A 99 9.35 -3.50 -20.40
CA PRO A 99 9.62 -3.96 -21.76
C PRO A 99 8.41 -3.78 -22.70
N THR A 100 7.21 -3.68 -22.14
CA THR A 100 5.97 -3.47 -22.91
C THR A 100 5.81 -1.99 -23.24
N ALA A 101 5.86 -1.66 -24.53
CA ALA A 101 5.56 -0.31 -24.98
C ALA A 101 4.09 0.04 -24.67
N PRO A 102 3.80 1.27 -24.21
CA PRO A 102 2.41 1.71 -24.06
C PRO A 102 1.69 1.71 -25.42
N PRO A 103 0.37 1.46 -25.45
CA PRO A 103 -0.41 1.61 -26.68
C PRO A 103 -0.27 3.04 -27.20
N LYS A 104 -0.21 3.21 -28.54
CA LYS A 104 -0.12 4.54 -29.16
C LYS A 104 -1.46 5.26 -28.99
N PRO A 105 -1.52 6.39 -28.26
CA PRO A 105 -2.71 7.23 -28.27
C PRO A 105 -2.80 8.02 -29.59
N PRO A 106 -4.01 8.38 -30.05
CA PRO A 106 -5.31 8.01 -29.49
C PRO A 106 -5.69 6.57 -29.86
N THR A 107 -6.29 5.85 -28.91
CA THR A 107 -6.86 4.53 -29.17
C THR A 107 -8.09 4.69 -30.07
N SER A 108 -8.04 4.16 -31.29
CA SER A 108 -9.18 4.17 -32.21
C SER A 108 -10.42 3.55 -31.55
N GLY A 109 -11.59 4.13 -31.80
CA GLY A 109 -12.87 3.66 -31.24
C GLY A 109 -13.17 4.13 -29.82
N VAL A 110 -12.27 4.86 -29.16
CA VAL A 110 -12.54 5.49 -27.86
C VAL A 110 -13.06 6.91 -28.10
N ALA A 111 -14.31 7.16 -27.71
CA ALA A 111 -14.89 8.49 -27.76
C ALA A 111 -14.17 9.44 -26.80
N ASP A 112 -14.09 10.73 -27.19
CA ASP A 112 -13.60 11.77 -26.30
C ASP A 112 -14.52 11.87 -25.07
N PRO A 113 -14.00 11.70 -23.83
CA PRO A 113 -14.82 11.76 -22.63
C PRO A 113 -15.35 13.18 -22.34
N LEU A 114 -14.85 14.21 -23.05
CA LEU A 114 -15.27 15.59 -22.86
C LEU A 114 -16.51 15.94 -23.71
N SER A 115 -17.59 16.33 -23.03
CA SER A 115 -18.78 16.90 -23.68
C SER A 115 -18.51 18.27 -24.29
N ASP A 116 -19.35 18.68 -25.25
CA ASP A 116 -19.24 20.00 -25.88
C ASP A 116 -19.41 21.15 -24.89
N LYS A 117 -20.26 20.96 -23.86
CA LYS A 117 -20.43 21.94 -22.78
C LYS A 117 -19.14 22.16 -21.99
N MET A 118 -18.37 21.09 -21.73
CA MET A 118 -17.06 21.21 -21.06
C MET A 118 -16.05 21.89 -21.98
N LYS A 119 -16.06 21.57 -23.28
CA LYS A 119 -15.17 22.17 -24.28
C LYS A 119 -15.43 23.67 -24.47
N ALA A 120 -16.69 24.10 -24.37
CA ALA A 120 -17.08 25.50 -24.46
C ALA A 120 -16.54 26.37 -23.31
N GLY A 121 -16.15 25.76 -22.18
CA GLY A 121 -15.57 26.46 -21.03
C GLY A 121 -14.07 26.78 -21.15
N ARG A 122 -13.44 26.57 -22.31
CA ARG A 122 -12.04 26.92 -22.51
C ARG A 122 -11.86 28.44 -22.39
N TRP A 123 -11.01 28.85 -21.45
CA TRP A 123 -10.70 30.26 -21.18
C TRP A 123 -10.12 30.95 -22.44
N ASN A 124 -10.51 32.19 -22.73
CA ASN A 124 -10.01 32.99 -23.85
C ASN A 124 -9.53 34.39 -23.37
N PRO A 125 -8.29 34.86 -23.68
CA PRO A 125 -7.20 34.15 -24.37
C PRO A 125 -6.80 32.86 -23.66
N GLN A 126 -6.37 31.84 -24.41
CA GLN A 126 -6.14 30.53 -23.83
C GLN A 126 -4.94 30.57 -22.88
N ALA A 127 -5.01 29.82 -21.78
CA ALA A 127 -3.87 29.65 -20.89
C ALA A 127 -2.63 29.09 -21.63
N SER A 128 -2.83 28.36 -22.73
CA SER A 128 -1.76 27.89 -23.63
C SER A 128 -1.00 29.02 -24.31
N ASP A 129 -1.62 30.19 -24.52
CA ASP A 129 -0.99 31.32 -25.19
C ASP A 129 0.17 31.86 -24.34
N ALA A 130 0.04 31.81 -23.01
CA ALA A 130 1.09 32.17 -22.06
C ALA A 130 2.29 31.19 -22.08
N GLN A 131 2.11 29.98 -22.63
CA GLN A 131 3.17 28.96 -22.71
C GLN A 131 3.88 28.94 -24.07
N LYS A 132 3.47 29.80 -25.01
CA LYS A 132 3.92 29.75 -26.41
C LYS A 132 5.44 29.72 -26.55
N GLU A 133 6.15 30.62 -25.87
CA GLU A 133 7.61 30.73 -25.96
C GLU A 133 8.31 29.47 -25.46
N LEU A 134 7.82 28.90 -24.35
CA LEU A 134 8.34 27.66 -23.79
C LEU A 134 8.17 26.49 -24.76
N VAL A 135 6.99 26.39 -25.38
CA VAL A 135 6.69 25.36 -26.39
C VAL A 135 7.58 25.52 -27.61
N ASP A 136 7.68 26.72 -28.17
CA ASP A 136 8.48 27.00 -29.37
C ASP A 136 9.97 26.67 -29.13
N THR A 137 10.49 27.06 -27.96
CA THR A 137 11.89 26.80 -27.57
C THR A 137 12.16 25.31 -27.45
N PHE A 138 11.26 24.56 -26.80
CA PHE A 138 11.38 23.11 -26.66
C PHE A 138 11.32 22.41 -28.03
N LYS A 139 10.34 22.79 -28.87
CA LYS A 139 10.21 22.24 -30.22
C LYS A 139 11.47 22.45 -31.06
N LYS A 140 12.00 23.68 -31.06
CA LYS A 140 13.23 24.02 -31.78
C LYS A 140 14.43 23.20 -31.29
N LYS A 141 14.59 23.06 -29.97
CA LYS A 141 15.68 22.27 -29.36
C LYS A 141 15.65 20.79 -29.77
N HIS A 142 14.46 20.23 -29.98
CA HIS A 142 14.26 18.81 -30.26
C HIS A 142 13.85 18.51 -31.71
N ASN A 143 13.98 19.47 -32.64
CA ASN A 143 13.60 19.33 -34.05
C ASN A 143 12.16 18.81 -34.25
N MET A 144 11.24 19.23 -33.39
CA MET A 144 9.83 18.89 -33.47
C MET A 144 9.10 19.88 -34.37
N LYS A 145 8.13 19.39 -35.16
CA LYS A 145 7.22 20.24 -35.93
C LYS A 145 6.25 21.00 -35.03
#